data_AF-W2Y535-F1
#
_entry.id   AF-W2Y535-F1
#
_cell.length_a   1.000
_cell.length_b   1.000
_cell.length_c   1.000
_cell.angle_alpha   90.00
_cell.angle_beta   90.00
_cell.angle_gamma   90.00
#
_symmetry.space_group_name_H-M   'P 1'
#
loop_
_entity.id
_entity.type
_entity.pdbx_description
1 polymer ?
#
loop_
_entity_poly.entity_id
_entity_poly.type
_entity_poly.pdbx_seq_one_letter_code
_entity_poly.pdbx_strand_id
1 'polypeptide(L)'
;MESSCANGSKMYALCWNDRKPKTITSNRGTTLPGSDSVRVRHRRVDTGGEIRTERYEKRIPRPYMVEIFFRYFSTIDVHDHYRQGSLEMERQWLTHSWAHRIFATTLGMVIVDSYLAYQHETKSNNIVACSTVAFDEFASRLAHQLNFNDYLAGSVRRDGNADGDIDDVSVPSTRF
;
A
#
# COMPACT_ATOMS: atom_id res chain seq x y z
N MET A 1 16.49 6.88 28.56
CA MET A 1 17.40 5.87 29.15
C MET A 1 18.02 5.09 28.00
N GLU A 2 19.33 4.93 27.99
CA GLU A 2 20.06 4.11 27.02
C GLU A 2 20.48 2.81 27.72
N SER A 3 20.23 1.67 27.10
CA SER A 3 20.62 0.34 27.57
C SER A 3 21.26 -0.42 26.41
N SER A 4 22.16 -1.36 26.68
CA SER A 4 22.77 -2.22 25.67
C SER A 4 22.02 -3.56 25.57
N CYS A 5 21.73 -4.00 24.35
CA CYS A 5 21.23 -5.33 24.06
C CYS A 5 22.36 -6.37 24.17
N ALA A 6 22.01 -7.66 24.30
CA ALA A 6 22.97 -8.77 24.36
C ALA A 6 23.90 -8.87 23.13
N ASN A 7 23.48 -8.29 22.00
CA ASN A 7 24.26 -8.20 20.76
C ASN A 7 25.12 -6.91 20.66
N GLY A 8 25.25 -6.13 21.74
CA GLY A 8 26.00 -4.87 21.77
C GLY A 8 25.31 -3.66 21.14
N SER A 9 24.10 -3.83 20.59
CA SER A 9 23.33 -2.72 20.02
C SER A 9 22.74 -1.83 21.11
N LYS A 10 22.77 -0.51 20.89
CA LYS A 10 22.14 0.46 21.78
C LYS A 10 20.62 0.39 21.66
N MET A 11 19.94 0.41 22.79
CA MET A 11 18.49 0.45 22.91
C MET A 11 18.09 1.70 23.69
N TYR A 12 17.10 2.41 23.17
CA TYR A 12 16.60 3.64 23.73
C TYR A 12 15.17 3.43 24.19
N ALA A 13 14.86 3.90 25.39
CA ALA A 13 13.51 4.07 25.87
C ALA A 13 13.25 5.57 26.12
N LEU A 14 12.17 6.08 25.53
CA LEU A 14 11.72 7.46 25.70
C LEU A 14 10.22 7.51 25.95
N CYS A 15 9.80 8.52 26.70
CA CYS A 15 8.39 8.89 26.81
C CYS A 15 8.21 10.26 26.14
N TRP A 16 7.31 10.32 25.15
CA TRP A 16 6.94 11.56 24.49
C TRP A 16 5.56 12.02 24.96
N ASN A 17 5.51 13.23 25.50
CA ASN A 17 4.30 13.80 26.06
C ASN A 17 3.61 14.75 25.06
N ASP A 18 2.58 14.26 24.36
CA ASP A 18 1.63 15.07 23.57
C ASP A 18 0.31 15.23 24.35
N ARG A 19 -0.79 14.63 23.87
CA ARG A 19 -2.10 14.62 24.56
C ARG A 19 -2.18 13.50 25.60
N LYS A 20 -1.53 12.38 25.28
CA LYS A 20 -1.33 11.24 26.17
C LYS A 20 0.16 10.87 26.09
N PRO A 21 0.81 10.55 27.21
CA PRO A 21 2.19 10.09 27.19
C PRO A 21 2.30 8.81 26.35
N LYS A 22 3.30 8.76 25.47
CA LYS A 22 3.59 7.60 24.62
C LYS A 22 5.00 7.11 24.93
N THR A 23 5.10 5.88 25.39
CA THR A 23 6.38 5.21 25.64
C THR A 23 6.80 4.47 24.39
N ILE A 24 7.99 4.76 23.88
CA ILE A 24 8.56 4.14 22.69
C ILE A 24 9.91 3.53 23.08
N THR A 25 10.12 2.29 22.65
CA THR A 25 11.40 1.59 22.75
C THR A 25 11.91 1.31 21.35
N SER A 26 13.16 1.67 21.06
CA SER A 26 13.76 1.46 19.74
C SER A 26 15.26 1.20 19.84
N ASN A 27 15.78 0.39 18.92
CA ASN A 27 17.22 0.19 18.72
C ASN A 27 17.82 1.13 17.65
N ARG A 28 16.98 1.98 17.04
CA ARG A 28 17.34 2.91 15.95
C ARG A 28 16.74 4.29 16.21
N GLY A 29 17.47 5.32 15.80
CA GLY A 29 17.09 6.73 15.96
C GLY A 29 17.88 7.43 17.06
N THR A 30 17.56 8.71 17.29
CA THR A 30 18.26 9.57 18.26
C THR A 30 17.26 10.32 19.13
N THR A 31 17.71 10.74 20.31
CA THR A 31 16.96 11.62 21.22
C THR A 31 17.13 13.10 20.86
N LEU A 32 17.91 13.41 19.82
CA LEU A 32 18.08 14.77 19.33
C LEU A 32 16.74 15.34 18.85
N PRO A 33 16.55 16.67 18.89
CA PRO A 33 15.35 17.32 18.37
C PRO A 33 15.09 16.92 16.92
N GLY A 34 13.90 16.43 16.64
CA GLY A 34 13.38 16.24 15.28
C GLY A 34 12.54 17.43 14.84
N SER A 35 11.85 17.28 13.71
CA SER A 35 10.83 18.24 13.28
C SER A 35 9.69 18.33 14.29
N ASP A 36 9.15 19.52 14.53
CA ASP A 36 7.99 19.68 15.42
C ASP A 36 6.78 18.88 14.92
N SER A 37 6.04 18.26 15.85
CA SER A 37 4.72 17.73 15.53
C SER A 37 3.72 18.88 15.51
N VAL A 38 3.29 19.27 14.31
CA VAL A 38 2.20 20.23 14.14
C VAL A 38 0.87 19.48 14.22
N ARG A 39 0.00 19.89 15.14
CA ARG A 39 -1.31 19.28 15.35
C ARG A 39 -2.38 20.36 15.47
N VAL A 40 -3.44 20.24 14.68
CA VAL A 40 -4.64 21.06 14.87
C VAL A 40 -5.38 20.58 16.11
N ARG A 41 -5.70 21.50 17.01
CA ARG A 41 -6.43 21.25 18.26
C ARG A 41 -7.64 22.18 18.32
N HIS A 42 -8.66 21.74 19.04
CA HIS A 42 -9.88 22.51 19.26
C HIS A 42 -9.88 23.01 20.70
N ARG A 43 -10.16 24.30 20.89
CA ARG A 43 -10.39 24.90 22.20
C ARG A 43 -11.78 25.52 22.22
N ARG A 44 -12.52 25.33 23.31
CA ARG A 44 -13.73 26.11 23.57
C ARG A 44 -13.31 27.44 24.16
N VAL A 45 -13.72 28.52 23.51
CA VAL A 45 -13.49 29.90 23.94
C VAL A 45 -14.86 30.51 24.20
N ASP A 46 -15.04 31.07 25.39
CA ASP A 46 -16.24 31.81 25.75
C ASP A 46 -15.98 33.29 25.44
N THR A 47 -16.71 33.81 24.45
CA THR A 47 -16.65 35.22 24.05
C THR A 47 -17.97 35.86 24.42
N GLY A 48 -18.10 36.30 25.67
CA GLY A 48 -19.25 37.07 26.15
C GLY A 48 -20.55 36.26 26.32
N GLY A 49 -20.44 34.98 26.71
CA GLY A 49 -21.59 34.09 26.95
C GLY A 49 -21.89 33.12 25.80
N GLU A 50 -21.17 33.23 24.68
CA GLU A 50 -21.29 32.31 23.55
C GLU A 50 -20.05 31.40 23.49
N ILE A 51 -20.26 30.09 23.70
CA ILE A 51 -19.20 29.07 23.63
C ILE A 51 -18.92 28.78 22.15
N ARG A 52 -17.81 29.30 21.64
CA ARG A 52 -17.33 29.00 20.28
C ARG A 52 -16.19 27.98 20.34
N THR A 53 -16.11 27.13 19.31
CA THR A 53 -15.00 26.17 19.16
C THR A 53 -14.01 26.72 18.15
N GLU A 54 -12.83 27.13 18.64
CA GLU A 54 -11.75 27.62 17.80
C GLU A 54 -10.75 26.51 17.51
N ARG A 55 -10.27 26.47 16.25
CA ARG A 55 -9.18 25.60 15.82
C ARG A 55 -7.87 26.39 15.90
N TYR A 56 -6.87 25.82 16.56
CA TYR A 56 -5.54 26.39 16.61
C TYR A 56 -4.47 25.33 16.34
N GLU A 57 -3.33 25.76 15.81
CA GLU A 57 -2.19 24.89 15.60
C GLU A 57 -1.33 24.83 16.87
N LYS A 58 -1.12 23.61 17.37
CA LYS A 58 -0.18 23.35 18.47
C LYS A 58 1.07 22.69 17.89
N ARG A 59 2.22 23.35 18.06
CA ARG A 59 3.54 22.78 17.76
C ARG A 59 4.06 22.10 19.02
N ILE A 60 4.46 20.84 18.87
CA ILE A 60 4.93 20.02 19.99
C ILE A 60 6.33 19.52 19.63
N PRO A 61 7.36 19.90 20.41
CA PRO A 61 8.70 19.40 20.18
C PRO A 61 8.69 17.88 20.34
N ARG A 62 9.31 17.20 19.38
CA ARG A 62 9.47 15.74 19.42
C ARG A 62 10.91 15.36 19.10
N PRO A 63 11.43 14.30 19.73
CA PRO A 63 12.72 13.76 19.35
C PRO A 63 12.65 13.07 17.98
N TYR A 64 13.79 12.99 17.28
CA TYR A 64 13.88 12.40 15.95
C TYR A 64 13.37 10.95 15.88
N MET A 65 13.60 10.15 16.93
CA MET A 65 13.04 8.80 17.02
C MET A 65 11.51 8.76 16.94
N VAL A 66 10.82 9.73 17.55
CA VAL A 66 9.35 9.83 17.50
C VAL A 66 8.89 10.27 16.11
N GLU A 67 9.65 11.14 15.46
CA GLU A 67 9.40 11.50 14.07
C GLU A 67 9.46 10.28 13.15
N ILE A 68 10.53 9.48 13.24
CA ILE A 68 10.67 8.25 12.44
C ILE A 68 9.50 7.31 12.71
N PHE A 69 9.17 7.08 13.99
CA PHE A 69 8.05 6.21 14.36
C PHE A 69 6.76 6.66 13.67
N PHE A 70 6.35 7.91 13.83
CA PHE A 70 5.10 8.40 13.23
C PHE A 70 5.14 8.54 11.71
N ARG A 71 6.32 8.58 11.09
CA ARG A 71 6.47 8.61 9.63
C ARG A 71 6.05 7.27 9.00
N TYR A 72 6.39 6.15 9.64
CA TYR A 72 6.16 4.81 9.09
C TYR A 72 5.01 4.06 9.78
N PHE A 73 4.60 4.48 10.98
CA PHE A 73 3.57 3.78 11.75
C PHE A 73 2.24 3.65 10.99
N SER A 74 1.85 4.67 10.21
CA SER A 74 0.58 4.66 9.48
C SER A 74 0.60 3.85 8.19
N THR A 75 1.75 3.30 7.75
CA THR A 75 1.82 2.60 6.46
C THR A 75 0.92 1.37 6.43
N ILE A 76 0.87 0.61 7.52
CA ILE A 76 0.02 -0.58 7.63
C ILE A 76 -1.47 -0.16 7.66
N ASP A 77 -1.80 0.86 8.45
CA ASP A 77 -3.17 1.37 8.53
C ASP A 77 -3.69 1.89 7.18
N VAL A 78 -2.82 2.53 6.38
CA VAL A 78 -3.17 2.99 5.03
C VAL A 78 -3.42 1.81 4.09
N HIS A 79 -2.59 0.76 4.15
CA HIS A 79 -2.80 -0.46 3.36
C HIS A 79 -4.12 -1.15 3.73
N ASP A 80 -4.38 -1.28 5.04
CA ASP A 80 -5.62 -1.88 5.54
C ASP A 80 -6.84 -1.04 5.16
N HIS A 81 -6.73 0.29 5.16
CA HIS A 81 -7.80 1.17 4.69
C HIS A 81 -8.16 0.92 3.23
N TYR A 82 -7.17 0.75 2.34
CA TYR A 82 -7.44 0.40 0.95
C TYR A 82 -8.07 -0.99 0.81
N ARG A 83 -7.56 -1.98 1.56
CA ARG A 83 -8.07 -3.37 1.52
C ARG A 83 -9.49 -3.49 2.06
N GLN A 84 -9.76 -2.96 3.24
CA GLN A 84 -11.03 -3.13 3.94
C GLN A 84 -12.06 -2.04 3.65
N GLY A 85 -11.63 -0.82 3.32
CA GLY A 85 -12.51 0.33 3.15
C GLY A 85 -12.77 0.72 1.70
N SER A 86 -11.79 0.55 0.79
CA SER A 86 -11.99 0.88 -0.63
C SER A 86 -12.31 -0.35 -1.49
N LEU A 87 -11.56 -1.44 -1.32
CA LEU A 87 -11.76 -2.67 -2.07
C LEU A 87 -12.94 -3.49 -1.51
N GLU A 88 -13.03 -3.56 -0.18
CA GLU A 88 -14.12 -4.20 0.58
C GLU A 88 -14.51 -5.63 0.14
N MET A 89 -13.64 -6.34 -0.58
CA MET A 89 -13.94 -7.66 -1.15
C MET A 89 -14.35 -8.68 -0.09
N GLU A 90 -13.73 -8.64 1.09
CA GLU A 90 -14.07 -9.52 2.22
C GLU A 90 -15.46 -9.22 2.79
N ARG A 91 -15.97 -7.99 2.64
CA ARG A 91 -17.31 -7.60 3.09
C ARG A 91 -18.38 -8.01 2.08
N GLN A 92 -18.05 -7.94 0.79
CA GLN A 92 -18.99 -8.30 -0.28
C GLN A 92 -19.04 -9.81 -0.54
N TRP A 93 -17.91 -10.51 -0.38
CA TRP A 93 -17.82 -11.96 -0.59
C TRP A 93 -18.17 -12.74 0.70
N LEU A 94 -19.47 -12.82 1.00
CA LEU A 94 -19.97 -13.57 2.15
C LEU A 94 -19.85 -15.09 1.92
N THR A 95 -18.80 -15.70 2.47
CA THR A 95 -18.54 -17.14 2.39
C THR A 95 -18.33 -17.78 3.77
N HIS A 96 -18.81 -19.02 3.90
CA HIS A 96 -18.61 -19.87 5.07
C HIS A 96 -17.33 -20.70 5.01
N SER A 97 -16.70 -20.80 3.83
CA SER A 97 -15.45 -21.55 3.66
C SER A 97 -14.25 -20.70 4.07
N TRP A 98 -13.45 -21.20 5.02
CA TRP A 98 -12.23 -20.52 5.47
C TRP A 98 -11.21 -20.32 4.33
N ALA A 99 -11.13 -21.27 3.40
CA ALA A 99 -10.21 -21.20 2.26
C ALA A 99 -10.53 -20.02 1.34
N HIS A 100 -11.83 -19.77 1.09
CA HIS A 100 -12.26 -18.63 0.28
C HIS A 100 -11.99 -17.30 0.98
N ARG A 101 -12.04 -17.25 2.32
CA ARG A 101 -11.65 -16.05 3.09
C ARG A 101 -10.18 -15.73 2.94
N ILE A 102 -9.31 -16.74 3.09
CA ILE A 102 -7.87 -16.57 2.88
C ILE A 102 -7.58 -16.12 1.45
N PHE A 103 -8.23 -16.75 0.46
CA PHE A 103 -8.08 -16.35 -0.94
C PHE A 103 -8.47 -14.88 -1.16
N ALA A 104 -9.61 -14.44 -0.65
CA ALA A 104 -10.05 -13.05 -0.78
C ALA A 104 -9.07 -12.07 -0.11
N THR A 105 -8.53 -12.42 1.06
CA THR A 105 -7.51 -11.62 1.75
C THR A 105 -6.21 -11.53 0.96
N THR A 106 -5.69 -12.65 0.47
CA THR A 106 -4.45 -12.68 -0.31
C THR A 106 -4.62 -11.90 -1.61
N LEU A 107 -5.73 -12.09 -2.33
CA LEU A 107 -6.03 -11.35 -3.54
C LEU A 107 -6.15 -9.84 -3.26
N GLY A 108 -6.82 -9.46 -2.19
CA GLY A 108 -6.93 -8.06 -1.77
C GLY A 108 -5.58 -7.42 -1.46
N MET A 109 -4.68 -8.14 -0.77
CA MET A 109 -3.31 -7.67 -0.51
C MET A 109 -2.53 -7.46 -1.82
N VAL A 110 -2.59 -8.42 -2.75
CA VAL A 110 -1.88 -8.33 -4.04
C VAL A 110 -2.36 -7.15 -4.87
N ILE A 111 -3.67 -6.87 -4.89
CA ILE A 111 -4.24 -5.71 -5.62
C ILE A 111 -3.74 -4.39 -5.02
N VAL A 112 -3.76 -4.26 -3.69
CA VAL A 112 -3.28 -3.04 -3.00
C VAL A 112 -1.77 -2.85 -3.20
N ASP A 113 -0.97 -3.92 -3.11
CA ASP A 113 0.47 -3.85 -3.34
C ASP A 113 0.78 -3.44 -4.79
N SER A 114 0.03 -3.97 -5.76
CA SER A 114 0.16 -3.59 -7.17
C SER A 114 -0.16 -2.11 -7.41
N TYR A 115 -1.19 -1.59 -6.73
CA TYR A 115 -1.52 -0.16 -6.77
C TYR A 115 -0.42 0.71 -6.16
N LEU A 116 0.11 0.32 -5.01
CA LEU A 116 1.18 1.08 -4.34
C LEU A 116 2.47 1.05 -5.18
N ALA A 117 2.78 -0.07 -5.83
CA ALA A 117 3.88 -0.17 -6.78
C ALA A 117 3.69 0.77 -7.98
N TYR A 118 2.51 0.76 -8.60
CA TYR A 118 2.15 1.69 -9.68
C TYR A 118 2.28 3.15 -9.25
N GLN A 119 1.80 3.51 -8.06
CA GLN A 119 1.97 4.85 -7.51
C GLN A 119 3.44 5.22 -7.29
N HIS A 120 4.26 4.27 -6.85
CA HIS A 120 5.69 4.51 -6.62
C HIS A 120 6.43 4.76 -7.94
N GLU A 121 6.16 3.96 -8.97
CA GLU A 121 6.77 4.10 -10.29
C GLU A 121 6.33 5.40 -11.00
N THR A 122 5.04 5.73 -10.95
CA THR A 122 4.52 6.98 -11.53
C THR A 122 5.12 8.22 -10.87
N LYS A 123 5.28 8.21 -9.55
CA LYS A 123 5.98 9.26 -8.79
C LYS A 123 7.47 9.32 -9.15
N SER A 124 8.14 8.18 -9.26
CA SER A 124 9.57 8.10 -9.57
C SER A 124 9.91 8.62 -10.97
N ASN A 125 9.07 8.29 -11.96
CA ASN A 125 9.34 8.64 -13.35
C ASN A 125 8.90 10.07 -13.73
N ASN A 126 8.38 10.85 -12.76
CA ASN A 126 7.86 12.20 -12.98
C ASN A 126 6.87 12.27 -14.16
N ILE A 127 6.19 11.15 -14.44
CA ILE A 127 5.16 11.02 -15.46
C ILE A 127 3.92 11.72 -14.90
N VAL A 128 3.97 13.05 -14.98
CA VAL A 128 2.90 14.04 -14.91
C VAL A 128 1.86 13.83 -13.80
N ALA A 129 1.82 14.84 -12.93
CA ALA A 129 0.79 15.13 -11.91
C ALA A 129 -0.67 15.25 -12.41
N CYS A 130 -1.02 14.71 -13.59
CA CYS A 130 -2.33 14.86 -14.24
C CYS A 130 -3.20 13.58 -14.20
N SER A 131 -2.66 12.42 -13.80
CA SER A 131 -3.46 11.18 -13.77
C SER A 131 -3.03 10.22 -12.66
N THR A 132 -2.97 10.70 -11.42
CA THR A 132 -3.02 9.76 -10.28
C THR A 132 -4.40 9.12 -10.27
N VAL A 133 -4.48 7.93 -10.86
CA VAL A 133 -5.70 7.14 -10.96
C VAL A 133 -6.17 6.82 -9.54
N ALA A 134 -7.43 7.10 -9.25
CA ALA A 134 -8.03 6.73 -7.98
C ALA A 134 -8.04 5.20 -7.83
N PHE A 135 -8.02 4.70 -6.59
CA PHE A 135 -7.83 3.28 -6.33
C PHE A 135 -8.91 2.41 -6.99
N ASP A 136 -10.16 2.87 -6.99
CA ASP A 136 -11.31 2.25 -7.62
C ASP A 136 -11.17 2.17 -9.15
N GLU A 137 -10.68 3.24 -9.79
CA GLU A 137 -10.42 3.24 -11.23
C GLU A 137 -9.25 2.32 -11.58
N PHE A 138 -8.20 2.26 -10.75
CA PHE A 138 -7.09 1.32 -10.91
C PHE A 138 -7.60 -0.13 -10.81
N ALA A 139 -8.37 -0.44 -9.78
CA ALA A 139 -8.95 -1.78 -9.58
C ALA A 139 -9.86 -2.18 -10.76
N SER A 140 -10.64 -1.24 -11.29
CA SER A 140 -11.50 -1.47 -12.45
C SER A 140 -10.69 -1.79 -13.72
N ARG A 141 -9.62 -1.03 -13.98
CA ARG A 141 -8.70 -1.28 -15.11
C ARG A 141 -7.99 -2.62 -14.96
N LEU A 142 -7.53 -2.95 -13.75
CA LEU A 142 -6.91 -4.23 -13.45
C LEU A 142 -7.88 -5.39 -13.69
N ALA A 143 -9.13 -5.29 -13.21
CA ALA A 143 -10.15 -6.29 -13.45
C ALA A 143 -10.45 -6.49 -14.94
N HIS A 144 -10.52 -5.39 -15.71
CA HIS A 144 -10.69 -5.46 -17.15
C HIS A 144 -9.52 -6.20 -17.83
N GLN A 145 -8.28 -5.88 -17.47
CA GLN A 145 -7.08 -6.53 -18.04
C GLN A 145 -6.97 -8.02 -17.67
N LEU A 146 -7.38 -8.39 -16.46
CA LEU A 146 -7.41 -9.79 -16.03
C LEU A 146 -8.46 -10.60 -16.78
N ASN A 147 -9.64 -10.01 -17.05
CA ASN A 147 -10.71 -10.67 -17.80
C ASN A 147 -10.40 -10.74 -19.31
N PHE A 148 -9.87 -9.66 -19.89
CA PHE A 148 -9.54 -9.54 -21.32
C PHE A 148 -8.04 -9.61 -21.51
N ASN A 149 -7.46 -10.77 -21.21
CA ASN A 149 -6.03 -10.98 -21.26
C ASN A 149 -5.52 -11.15 -22.70
N ASP A 150 -5.28 -10.04 -23.38
CA ASP A 150 -4.75 -10.00 -24.75
C ASP A 150 -3.31 -10.54 -24.87
N TYR A 151 -2.57 -10.64 -23.76
CA TYR A 151 -1.22 -11.21 -23.76
C TYR A 151 -1.22 -12.71 -24.07
N LEU A 152 -2.26 -13.44 -23.65
CA LEU A 152 -2.43 -14.86 -24.00
C LEU A 152 -2.93 -15.04 -25.44
N ALA A 153 -3.79 -14.14 -25.93
CA ALA A 153 -4.31 -14.18 -27.29
C ALA A 153 -3.22 -13.93 -28.36
N GLY A 154 -2.19 -13.13 -28.04
CA GLY A 154 -1.04 -12.90 -28.92
C GLY A 154 -0.08 -14.09 -29.02
N SER A 155 0.02 -14.93 -28.00
CA SER A 155 0.88 -16.14 -28.00
C SER A 155 0.30 -17.22 -28.93
N VAL A 156 -1.02 -17.42 -28.90
CA VAL A 156 -1.72 -18.40 -29.77
C VAL A 156 -1.59 -18.04 -31.26
N ARG A 157 -1.43 -16.75 -31.58
CA ARG A 157 -1.27 -16.29 -32.98
C ARG A 157 0.14 -16.46 -33.54
N ARG A 158 1.18 -16.57 -32.70
CA ARG A 158 2.57 -16.76 -33.19
C ARG A 158 2.91 -18.21 -33.53
N ASP A 159 2.25 -19.17 -32.90
CA ASP A 159 2.48 -20.60 -33.18
C ASP A 159 1.65 -21.13 -34.38
N GLY A 160 0.80 -20.30 -34.99
CA GLY A 160 -0.08 -20.68 -36.10
C GLY A 160 0.40 -20.33 -37.51
N ASN A 161 1.63 -19.85 -37.69
CA ASN A 161 2.14 -19.44 -39.02
C ASN A 161 3.48 -20.12 -39.36
N ALA A 162 3.48 -21.45 -39.30
CA ALA A 162 4.51 -22.31 -39.88
C ALA A 162 3.83 -23.46 -40.64
N ASP A 163 3.03 -23.14 -41.66
CA ASP A 163 2.68 -24.09 -42.72
C ASP A 163 2.63 -23.32 -44.03
N GLY A 164 3.80 -23.26 -44.67
CA GLY A 164 3.99 -22.84 -46.04
C GLY A 164 4.51 -24.02 -46.84
N ASP A 165 3.61 -24.65 -47.59
CA ASP A 165 3.77 -25.05 -48.99
C ASP A 165 4.99 -25.92 -49.37
N ILE A 166 4.78 -27.24 -49.47
CA ILE A 166 5.57 -28.12 -50.35
C ILE A 166 4.60 -29.06 -51.08
N ASP A 167 4.42 -28.80 -52.37
CA ASP A 167 3.68 -29.59 -53.33
C ASP A 167 4.31 -30.98 -53.62
N ASP A 168 3.44 -31.98 -53.59
CA ASP A 168 3.33 -33.19 -54.43
C ASP A 168 4.57 -33.76 -55.18
N VAL A 169 5.13 -34.90 -54.72
CA VAL A 169 5.80 -35.90 -55.57
C VAL A 169 5.59 -37.33 -55.01
N SER A 170 4.66 -38.05 -55.65
CA SER A 170 4.56 -39.50 -55.91
C SER A 170 4.99 -40.55 -54.85
N VAL A 171 3.98 -41.30 -54.39
CA VAL A 171 4.08 -42.58 -53.67
C VAL A 171 4.42 -43.73 -54.64
N PRO A 172 5.38 -44.62 -54.32
CA PRO A 172 5.32 -46.01 -54.76
C PRO A 172 4.95 -46.91 -53.58
N SER A 173 3.78 -47.54 -53.72
CA SER A 173 3.34 -48.68 -52.93
C SER A 173 4.18 -49.91 -53.29
N THR A 174 4.84 -50.56 -52.33
CA THR A 174 4.95 -52.02 -52.35
C THR A 174 5.13 -52.58 -50.94
N ARG A 175 4.23 -53.51 -50.59
CA ARG A 175 4.33 -54.47 -49.48
C ARG A 175 5.57 -55.35 -49.66
N PHE A 176 6.40 -55.47 -48.62
CA PHE A 176 6.55 -56.62 -47.71
C PHE A 176 7.77 -56.38 -46.82
#